data_AF-A0A9K3LHN7-F1
#
_entry.id   AF-A0A9K3LHN7-F1
#
_cell.length_a   1.000
_cell.length_b   1.000
_cell.length_c   1.000
_cell.angle_alpha   90.00
_cell.angle_beta   90.00
_cell.angle_gamma   90.00
#
_symmetry.space_group_name_H-M   'P 1'
#
loop_
_entity.id
_entity.type
_entity.pdbx_description
1 polymer ?
#
loop_
_entity_poly.entity_id
_entity_poly.type
_entity_poly.pdbx_seq_one_letter_code
_entity_poly.pdbx_strand_id
1 'polypeptide(L)'
;MKRLASRLTPNVKKQPRVTLNQMVFATSAIIYQLLVTLNRSSLLLPRERTLTTHGIFPTVQERNKIESIPVFYNVYVANQSDHERVQSLVGEQLSYLQSFHRPVYVHTIGHEISIPNTTLLGHHVNASELVTLHSLWEYCQEHPQQKVVYLHSKGSYHPSKENDHMRQLLTMGALSEECAIQTDNVVSNVCSYRFSPYPHPHTPGNMWLAHCSYVNKLLEPFIFDNDMIAVEARLVYARGVHPSCVGSERFAAEHWIHSHPTVKPSDLYSNAYFAWGYQGLAEYQPGDFEWKLAPRYHMYDWPTGCKYSDLAHRLKEYRLLYNMTPRGDWWGWNFWLGPSDRPHWSDQPRKRRRQHQKQMRQQREAANSTQDSNRKEERQQQEQAATATQ
;
A
#
# COMPACT_ATOMS: atom_id res chain seq x y z
N MET A 1 -38.54 -71.24 -15.32
CA MET A 1 -38.10 -72.24 -16.32
C MET A 1 -37.07 -71.57 -17.23
N LYS A 2 -35.85 -72.15 -17.35
CA LYS A 2 -34.95 -72.28 -18.54
C LYS A 2 -34.87 -71.07 -19.51
N ARG A 3 -33.76 -70.43 -19.90
CA ARG A 3 -32.30 -70.73 -20.09
C ARG A 3 -31.60 -69.35 -20.26
N LEU A 4 -30.41 -69.07 -19.72
CA LEU A 4 -29.05 -69.39 -20.22
C LEU A 4 -28.75 -68.95 -21.68
N ALA A 5 -27.97 -67.89 -21.85
CA ALA A 5 -26.95 -67.76 -22.90
C ALA A 5 -25.92 -66.65 -22.55
N SER A 6 -24.68 -67.07 -22.44
CA SER A 6 -23.47 -66.30 -22.18
C SER A 6 -22.87 -65.75 -23.49
N ARG A 7 -22.28 -64.54 -23.45
CA ARG A 7 -21.23 -64.15 -24.42
C ARG A 7 -20.15 -63.30 -23.74
N LEU A 8 -18.95 -63.87 -23.80
CA LEU A 8 -17.65 -63.33 -23.42
C LEU A 8 -17.25 -62.19 -24.38
N THR A 9 -16.65 -61.13 -23.85
CA THR A 9 -15.85 -60.17 -24.63
C THR A 9 -14.46 -60.04 -23.98
N PRO A 10 -13.38 -59.92 -24.78
CA PRO A 10 -12.02 -59.96 -24.26
C PRO A 10 -11.52 -58.59 -23.79
N ASN A 11 -10.76 -58.63 -22.70
CA ASN A 11 -10.14 -57.51 -22.02
C ASN A 11 -8.81 -57.14 -22.73
N VAL A 12 -8.82 -56.07 -23.54
CA VAL A 12 -7.62 -55.55 -24.22
C VAL A 12 -6.97 -54.48 -23.33
N LYS A 13 -5.84 -54.83 -22.71
CA LYS A 13 -4.96 -53.88 -22.01
C LYS A 13 -4.34 -52.89 -23.01
N LYS A 14 -4.70 -51.62 -22.91
CA LYS A 14 -4.00 -50.51 -23.61
C LYS A 14 -2.72 -50.16 -22.85
N GLN A 15 -1.57 -50.29 -23.52
CA GLN A 15 -0.31 -49.67 -23.08
C GLN A 15 -0.33 -48.16 -23.32
N PRO A 16 0.33 -47.34 -22.47
CA PRO A 16 0.45 -45.91 -22.69
C PRO A 16 1.47 -45.63 -23.82
N ARG A 17 1.02 -44.91 -24.84
CA ARG A 17 1.90 -44.28 -25.85
C ARG A 17 2.60 -43.09 -25.20
N VAL A 18 3.91 -43.20 -25.00
CA VAL A 18 4.79 -42.07 -24.70
C VAL A 18 4.94 -41.27 -26.00
N THR A 19 4.57 -39.99 -25.97
CA THR A 19 4.67 -39.08 -27.13
C THR A 19 6.04 -38.40 -27.17
N LEU A 20 6.57 -38.25 -28.38
CA LEU A 20 7.90 -37.74 -28.75
C LEU A 20 8.19 -36.28 -28.33
N ASN A 21 7.24 -35.59 -27.68
CA ASN A 21 7.39 -34.19 -27.27
C ASN A 21 8.06 -33.97 -25.91
N GLN A 22 8.46 -35.04 -25.20
CA GLN A 22 9.18 -34.94 -23.92
C GLN A 22 10.72 -34.97 -24.05
N MET A 23 11.28 -35.21 -25.25
CA MET A 23 12.74 -35.21 -25.44
C MET A 23 13.35 -33.84 -25.80
N VAL A 24 12.54 -32.84 -26.20
CA VAL A 24 13.07 -31.53 -26.62
C VAL A 24 13.35 -30.60 -25.41
N PHE A 25 12.74 -30.84 -24.25
CA PHE A 25 12.96 -29.99 -23.06
C PHE A 25 14.17 -30.38 -22.21
N ALA A 26 14.74 -31.57 -22.39
CA ALA A 26 15.87 -32.04 -21.59
C ALA A 26 17.23 -31.55 -22.12
N THR A 27 17.36 -31.24 -23.42
CA THR A 27 18.64 -30.85 -24.04
C THR A 27 18.96 -29.36 -23.90
N SER A 28 17.95 -28.47 -23.82
CA SER A 28 18.17 -27.03 -23.60
C SER A 28 18.62 -26.68 -22.18
N ALA A 29 18.30 -27.51 -21.17
CA ALA A 29 18.71 -27.27 -19.78
C ALA A 29 20.21 -27.56 -19.53
N ILE A 30 20.81 -28.47 -20.32
CA ILE A 30 22.22 -28.88 -20.16
C ILE A 30 23.17 -27.85 -20.81
N ILE A 31 22.77 -27.25 -21.94
CA ILE A 31 23.58 -26.22 -22.62
C ILE A 31 23.66 -24.92 -21.80
N TYR A 32 22.62 -24.57 -21.05
CA TYR A 32 22.61 -23.36 -20.21
C TYR A 32 23.47 -23.50 -18.94
N GLN A 33 23.59 -24.71 -18.38
CA GLN A 33 24.45 -24.99 -17.20
C GLN A 33 25.95 -24.93 -17.53
N LEU A 34 26.34 -25.29 -18.75
CA LEU A 34 27.75 -25.24 -19.20
C LEU A 34 28.24 -23.82 -19.52
N LEU A 35 27.35 -22.89 -19.90
CA LEU A 35 27.72 -21.49 -20.14
C LEU A 35 27.88 -20.67 -18.85
N VAL A 36 27.20 -21.06 -17.76
CA VAL A 36 27.26 -20.36 -16.47
C VAL A 36 28.52 -20.74 -15.66
N THR A 37 29.11 -21.91 -15.91
CA THR A 37 30.30 -22.38 -15.19
C THR A 37 31.61 -21.79 -15.70
N LEU A 38 31.65 -21.23 -16.92
CA LEU A 38 32.88 -20.68 -17.51
C LEU A 38 33.16 -19.20 -17.17
N ASN A 39 32.30 -18.52 -16.40
CA ASN A 39 32.46 -17.08 -16.09
C ASN A 39 32.76 -16.76 -14.61
N ARG A 40 33.24 -17.75 -13.84
CA ARG A 40 33.62 -17.57 -12.42
C ARG A 40 35.09 -17.90 -12.20
N SER A 41 35.96 -16.99 -12.60
CA SER A 41 37.34 -16.95 -12.10
C SER A 41 37.86 -15.50 -12.16
N SER A 42 37.50 -14.70 -11.16
CA SER A 42 38.15 -13.42 -10.86
C SER A 42 37.89 -13.02 -9.40
N LEU A 43 38.82 -13.44 -8.55
CA LEU A 43 39.43 -12.74 -7.42
C LEU A 43 38.54 -11.89 -6.48
N LEU A 44 38.39 -12.42 -5.26
CA LEU A 44 37.91 -11.73 -4.07
C LEU A 44 39.05 -10.92 -3.43
N LEU A 45 38.82 -9.62 -3.24
CA LEU A 45 39.53 -8.80 -2.23
C LEU A 45 38.52 -8.30 -1.18
N PRO A 46 38.91 -8.22 0.10
CA PRO A 46 38.02 -7.78 1.16
C PRO A 46 37.88 -6.25 1.14
N ARG A 47 36.65 -5.77 0.95
CA ARG A 47 36.31 -4.34 0.97
C ARG A 47 35.85 -3.95 2.37
N GLU A 48 36.68 -3.19 3.08
CA GLU A 48 36.29 -2.48 4.30
C GLU A 48 35.08 -1.59 4.01
N ARG A 49 34.02 -1.75 4.82
CA ARG A 49 32.81 -0.93 4.74
C ARG A 49 32.94 0.23 5.71
N THR A 50 33.37 1.37 5.21
CA THR A 50 33.07 2.67 5.80
C THR A 50 31.58 2.97 5.59
N LEU A 51 30.85 3.17 6.69
CA LEU A 51 29.46 3.66 6.70
C LEU A 51 29.48 5.15 6.36
N THR A 52 29.49 5.48 5.07
CA THR A 52 29.13 6.81 4.58
C THR A 52 27.62 6.90 4.44
N THR A 53 26.96 7.66 5.30
CA THR A 53 25.59 8.15 5.15
C THR A 53 25.55 9.18 4.00
N HIS A 54 25.72 8.72 2.77
CA HIS A 54 25.47 9.53 1.56
C HIS A 54 23.99 9.41 1.20
N GLY A 55 23.12 10.09 1.95
CA GLY A 55 21.88 10.59 1.37
C GLY A 55 22.25 11.77 0.49
N ILE A 56 22.49 11.53 -0.81
CA ILE A 56 22.68 12.62 -1.77
C ILE A 56 21.31 13.29 -1.90
N PHE A 57 21.10 14.33 -1.10
CA PHE A 57 19.95 15.20 -1.29
C PHE A 57 20.05 15.84 -2.67
N PRO A 58 18.92 15.98 -3.39
CA PRO A 58 18.92 16.60 -4.69
C PRO A 58 19.52 18.02 -4.58
N THR A 59 20.35 18.35 -5.55
CA THR A 59 20.97 19.68 -5.61
C THR A 59 19.89 20.76 -5.73
N VAL A 60 20.16 21.98 -5.26
CA VAL A 60 19.23 23.12 -5.42
C VAL A 60 18.78 23.29 -6.88
N GLN A 61 19.65 22.93 -7.83
CA GLN A 61 19.38 22.99 -9.26
C GLN A 61 18.36 21.94 -9.74
N GLU A 62 18.31 20.75 -9.11
CA GLU A 62 17.29 19.73 -9.39
C GLU A 62 15.92 20.13 -8.85
N ARG A 63 15.86 20.80 -7.70
CA ARG A 63 14.59 21.30 -7.13
C ARG A 63 13.91 22.33 -8.03
N ASN A 64 14.69 23.16 -8.71
CA ASN A 64 14.16 24.17 -9.64
C ASN A 64 13.58 23.58 -10.93
N LYS A 65 13.74 22.26 -11.17
CA LYS A 65 13.17 21.56 -12.34
C LYS A 65 11.89 20.79 -12.04
N ILE A 66 11.40 20.80 -10.80
CA ILE A 66 10.16 20.09 -10.48
C ILE A 66 9.01 20.83 -11.18
N GLU A 67 8.43 20.15 -12.16
CA GLU A 67 7.20 20.60 -12.80
C GLU A 67 6.08 20.72 -11.77
N SER A 68 5.09 21.54 -12.10
CA SER A 68 3.89 21.70 -11.27
C SER A 68 3.22 20.34 -11.03
N ILE A 69 2.96 19.99 -9.78
CA ILE A 69 2.27 18.78 -9.37
C ILE A 69 0.87 19.16 -8.87
N PRO A 70 -0.19 18.97 -9.67
CA PRO A 70 -1.56 19.22 -9.23
C PRO A 70 -1.95 18.32 -8.05
N VAL A 71 -2.75 18.89 -7.16
CA VAL A 71 -3.29 18.22 -5.98
C VAL A 71 -4.80 18.09 -6.13
N PHE A 72 -5.32 16.87 -6.00
CA PHE A 72 -6.76 16.58 -5.97
C PHE A 72 -7.15 16.27 -4.54
N TYR A 73 -8.07 17.06 -3.98
CA TYR A 73 -8.41 17.01 -2.57
C TYR A 73 -9.90 16.74 -2.36
N ASN A 74 -10.19 15.59 -1.76
CA ASN A 74 -11.52 15.21 -1.31
C ASN A 74 -11.79 15.73 0.11
N VAL A 75 -12.70 16.70 0.25
CA VAL A 75 -13.02 17.32 1.54
C VAL A 75 -14.45 16.96 1.96
N TYR A 76 -14.58 16.31 3.11
CA TYR A 76 -15.87 15.93 3.68
C TYR A 76 -16.19 16.73 4.94
N VAL A 77 -17.35 17.37 4.96
CA VAL A 77 -17.91 18.10 6.11
C VAL A 77 -19.29 17.52 6.41
N ALA A 78 -19.48 16.84 7.55
CA ALA A 78 -20.73 16.13 7.78
C ALA A 78 -21.94 17.07 7.93
N ASN A 79 -21.76 18.23 8.55
CA ASN A 79 -22.81 19.21 8.82
C ASN A 79 -22.20 20.59 9.14
N GLN A 80 -23.06 21.60 9.31
CA GLN A 80 -22.66 22.98 9.62
C GLN A 80 -21.81 23.10 10.90
N SER A 81 -22.08 22.29 11.93
CA SER A 81 -21.34 22.37 13.21
C SER A 81 -19.90 21.86 13.10
N ASP A 82 -19.60 21.08 12.05
CA ASP A 82 -18.24 20.61 11.75
C ASP A 82 -17.43 21.61 10.91
N HIS A 83 -18.05 22.68 10.39
CA HIS A 83 -17.45 23.60 9.43
C HIS A 83 -16.11 24.18 9.92
N GLU A 84 -16.09 24.82 11.09
CA GLU A 84 -14.87 25.49 11.60
C GLU A 84 -13.74 24.50 11.85
N ARG A 85 -14.08 23.32 12.42
CA ARG A 85 -13.12 22.26 12.69
C ARG A 85 -12.52 21.70 11.40
N VAL A 86 -13.36 21.44 10.38
CA VAL A 86 -12.88 20.93 9.09
C VAL A 86 -12.11 22.01 8.32
N GLN A 87 -12.50 23.28 8.40
CA GLN A 87 -11.72 24.39 7.83
C GLN A 87 -10.31 24.45 8.42
N SER A 88 -10.20 24.30 9.75
CA SER A 88 -8.91 24.26 10.45
C SER A 88 -8.05 23.07 10.00
N LEU A 89 -8.66 21.88 9.93
CA LEU A 89 -8.02 20.65 9.43
C LEU A 89 -7.52 20.81 7.98
N VAL A 90 -8.35 21.37 7.10
CA VAL A 90 -7.98 21.64 5.71
C VAL A 90 -6.83 22.63 5.65
N GLY A 91 -6.88 23.70 6.44
CA GLY A 91 -5.81 24.70 6.55
C GLY A 91 -4.48 24.08 6.99
N GLU A 92 -4.51 23.20 8.00
CA GLU A 92 -3.34 22.41 8.42
C GLU A 92 -2.78 21.59 7.26
N GLN A 93 -3.61 20.79 6.57
CA GLN A 93 -3.13 19.95 5.47
C GLN A 93 -2.53 20.76 4.32
N LEU A 94 -3.16 21.89 3.95
CA LEU A 94 -2.67 22.78 2.89
C LEU A 94 -1.42 23.55 3.30
N SER A 95 -1.13 23.70 4.59
CA SER A 95 0.11 24.34 5.06
C SER A 95 1.37 23.53 4.72
N TYR A 96 1.23 22.23 4.40
CA TYR A 96 2.33 21.37 3.97
C TYR A 96 2.65 21.46 2.46
N LEU A 97 1.86 22.22 1.69
CA LEU A 97 2.10 22.38 0.26
C LEU A 97 3.46 23.04 0.00
N GLN A 98 4.29 22.34 -0.76
CA GLN A 98 5.47 22.93 -1.41
C GLN A 98 5.07 23.84 -2.58
N SER A 99 5.99 24.71 -3.01
CA SER A 99 5.76 25.69 -4.10
C SER A 99 5.41 25.07 -5.46
N PHE A 100 5.75 23.81 -5.68
CA PHE A 100 5.41 23.04 -6.87
C PHE A 100 4.06 22.32 -6.78
N HIS A 101 3.40 22.25 -5.61
CA HIS A 101 2.09 21.62 -5.46
C HIS A 101 0.95 22.56 -5.87
N ARG A 102 0.75 22.70 -7.18
CA ARG A 102 -0.28 23.54 -7.76
C ARG A 102 -0.67 23.05 -9.16
N PRO A 103 -1.88 23.37 -9.64
CA PRO A 103 -3.01 23.91 -8.86
C PRO A 103 -3.58 22.90 -7.85
N VAL A 104 -4.45 23.37 -6.94
CA VAL A 104 -5.18 22.51 -5.99
C VAL A 104 -6.65 22.45 -6.42
N TYR A 105 -7.09 21.27 -6.83
CA TYR A 105 -8.45 20.96 -7.23
C TYR A 105 -9.21 20.31 -6.08
N VAL A 106 -10.44 20.77 -5.82
CA VAL A 106 -11.22 20.34 -4.65
C VAL A 106 -12.58 19.82 -5.07
N HIS A 107 -12.98 18.68 -4.52
CA HIS A 107 -14.39 18.36 -4.35
C HIS A 107 -14.76 18.48 -2.87
N THR A 108 -15.94 19.05 -2.60
CA THR A 108 -16.51 19.07 -1.25
C THR A 108 -17.72 18.14 -1.18
N ILE A 109 -17.88 17.44 -0.06
CA ILE A 109 -18.96 16.49 0.18
C ILE A 109 -19.63 16.82 1.52
N GLY A 110 -20.96 16.84 1.54
CA GLY A 110 -21.77 17.11 2.73
C GLY A 110 -22.14 18.59 2.85
N HIS A 111 -21.67 19.27 3.90
CA HIS A 111 -21.87 20.70 4.08
C HIS A 111 -20.86 21.50 3.25
N GLU A 112 -21.34 22.51 2.53
CA GLU A 112 -20.53 23.34 1.66
C GLU A 112 -19.50 24.16 2.44
N ILE A 113 -18.29 24.26 1.90
CA ILE A 113 -17.17 24.97 2.51
C ILE A 113 -16.32 25.61 1.42
N SER A 114 -15.86 26.83 1.67
CA SER A 114 -15.00 27.57 0.74
C SER A 114 -13.54 27.49 1.18
N ILE A 115 -12.69 26.99 0.29
CA ILE A 115 -11.26 26.79 0.56
C ILE A 115 -10.46 27.78 -0.30
N PRO A 116 -9.78 28.76 0.31
CA PRO A 116 -9.06 29.80 -0.44
C PRO A 116 -7.90 29.20 -1.25
N ASN A 117 -7.57 29.84 -2.37
CA ASN A 117 -6.48 29.45 -3.27
C ASN A 117 -6.64 28.03 -3.87
N THR A 118 -7.88 27.58 -4.04
CA THR A 118 -8.19 26.29 -4.69
C THR A 118 -9.19 26.49 -5.81
N THR A 119 -9.26 25.51 -6.71
CA THR A 119 -10.27 25.42 -7.76
C THR A 119 -11.30 24.37 -7.35
N LEU A 120 -12.52 24.82 -7.06
CA LEU A 120 -13.63 23.92 -6.79
C LEU A 120 -14.05 23.21 -8.10
N LEU A 121 -13.92 21.90 -8.13
CA LEU A 121 -14.41 21.05 -9.22
C LEU A 121 -15.89 20.71 -9.05
N GLY A 122 -16.38 20.59 -7.80
CA GLY A 122 -17.80 20.41 -7.54
C GLY A 122 -18.11 20.20 -6.06
N HIS A 123 -19.33 20.58 -5.67
CA HIS A 123 -19.91 20.31 -4.36
C HIS A 123 -20.98 19.22 -4.47
N HIS A 124 -20.97 18.26 -3.55
CA HIS A 124 -21.91 17.15 -3.52
C HIS A 124 -22.56 17.03 -2.15
N VAL A 125 -23.88 16.98 -2.09
CA VAL A 125 -24.58 16.71 -0.81
C VAL A 125 -24.25 15.30 -0.32
N ASN A 126 -24.28 14.33 -1.23
CA ASN A 126 -23.91 12.94 -0.98
C ASN A 126 -23.00 12.45 -2.10
N ALA A 127 -21.80 11.99 -1.75
CA ALA A 127 -20.87 11.35 -2.66
C ALA A 127 -19.89 10.49 -1.84
N SER A 128 -19.11 9.68 -2.53
CA SER A 128 -17.92 9.04 -1.97
C SER A 128 -16.67 9.74 -2.50
N GLU A 129 -15.51 9.35 -1.98
CA GLU A 129 -14.23 9.88 -2.47
C GLU A 129 -13.92 9.52 -3.93
N LEU A 130 -14.68 8.60 -4.54
CA LEU A 130 -14.56 8.22 -5.94
C LEU A 130 -14.76 9.40 -6.89
N VAL A 131 -15.57 10.41 -6.55
CA VAL A 131 -15.76 11.59 -7.42
C VAL A 131 -14.44 12.36 -7.62
N THR A 132 -13.62 12.45 -6.58
CA THR A 132 -12.32 13.13 -6.65
C THR A 132 -11.30 12.27 -7.38
N LEU A 133 -11.28 10.96 -7.11
CA LEU A 133 -10.42 10.02 -7.81
C LEU A 133 -10.74 9.96 -9.30
N HIS A 134 -12.02 10.10 -9.68
CA HIS A 134 -12.46 10.14 -11.06
C HIS A 134 -11.89 11.36 -11.80
N SER A 135 -12.05 12.57 -11.24
CA SER A 135 -11.48 13.79 -11.81
C SER A 135 -9.95 13.73 -11.94
N LEU A 136 -9.27 13.11 -10.96
CA LEU A 136 -7.82 12.86 -11.04
C LEU A 136 -7.48 11.87 -12.17
N TRP A 137 -8.24 10.79 -12.30
CA TRP A 137 -8.04 9.79 -13.34
C TRP A 137 -8.24 10.39 -14.73
N GLU A 138 -9.27 11.22 -14.94
CA GLU A 138 -9.52 11.96 -16.18
C GLU A 138 -8.34 12.87 -16.51
N TYR A 139 -7.88 13.67 -15.53
CA TYR A 139 -6.70 14.52 -15.68
C TYR A 139 -5.48 13.75 -16.15
N CYS A 140 -5.21 12.59 -15.55
CA CYS A 140 -4.06 11.80 -15.94
C CYS A 140 -4.18 11.24 -17.36
N GLN A 141 -5.40 10.96 -17.87
CA GLN A 141 -5.58 10.54 -19.27
C GLN A 141 -5.01 11.57 -20.24
N GLU A 142 -5.20 12.86 -19.93
CA GLU A 142 -4.75 13.99 -20.74
C GLU A 142 -3.29 14.38 -20.48
N HIS A 143 -2.76 14.06 -19.30
CA HIS A 143 -1.43 14.48 -18.84
C HIS A 143 -0.53 13.30 -18.42
N PRO A 144 -0.23 12.33 -19.32
CA PRO A 144 0.46 11.08 -18.96
C PRO A 144 1.87 11.26 -18.38
N GLN A 145 2.54 12.38 -18.63
CA GLN A 145 3.91 12.63 -18.19
C GLN A 145 3.99 13.29 -16.81
N GLN A 146 2.87 13.77 -16.27
CA GLN A 146 2.85 14.50 -15.01
C GLN A 146 2.74 13.58 -13.79
N LYS A 147 2.96 14.19 -12.63
CA LYS A 147 2.65 13.61 -11.32
C LYS A 147 1.40 14.28 -10.76
N VAL A 148 0.68 13.56 -9.93
CA VAL A 148 -0.51 14.04 -9.21
C VAL A 148 -0.40 13.66 -7.75
N VAL A 149 -0.99 14.47 -6.88
CA VAL A 149 -1.22 14.13 -5.47
C VAL A 149 -2.70 13.94 -5.24
N TYR A 150 -3.07 12.92 -4.48
CA TYR A 150 -4.40 12.74 -3.93
C TYR A 150 -4.38 12.95 -2.42
N LEU A 151 -5.29 13.78 -1.91
CA LEU A 151 -5.50 14.04 -0.49
C LEU A 151 -6.97 13.80 -0.11
N HIS A 152 -7.17 13.48 1.17
CA HIS A 152 -8.49 13.34 1.79
C HIS A 152 -8.48 14.00 3.18
N SER A 153 -9.61 14.58 3.59
CA SER A 153 -9.79 15.23 4.90
C SER A 153 -9.95 14.22 6.05
N LYS A 154 -9.04 13.25 6.16
CA LYS A 154 -9.15 12.13 7.11
C LYS A 154 -9.31 12.62 8.55
N GLY A 155 -10.26 12.03 9.27
CA GLY A 155 -10.61 12.43 10.64
C GLY A 155 -11.71 13.49 10.70
N SER A 156 -12.17 14.04 9.57
CA SER A 156 -13.33 14.94 9.57
C SER A 156 -14.61 14.23 10.05
N TYR A 157 -14.82 12.98 9.68
CA TYR A 157 -15.99 12.18 10.11
C TYR A 157 -15.85 11.54 11.50
N HIS A 158 -14.64 11.19 11.91
CA HIS A 158 -14.35 10.53 13.19
C HIS A 158 -13.17 11.22 13.90
N PRO A 159 -13.40 12.39 14.53
CA PRO A 159 -12.33 13.14 15.16
C PRO A 159 -11.72 12.36 16.33
N SER A 160 -10.39 12.23 16.33
CA SER A 160 -9.61 11.71 17.45
C SER A 160 -8.16 12.17 17.32
N LYS A 161 -7.42 12.22 18.43
CA LYS A 161 -6.00 12.62 18.43
C LYS A 161 -5.14 11.70 17.55
N GLU A 162 -5.47 10.41 17.51
CA GLU A 162 -4.78 9.42 16.68
C GLU A 162 -5.06 9.65 15.19
N ASN A 163 -6.29 10.06 14.84
CA ASN A 163 -6.63 10.46 13.49
C ASN A 163 -5.93 11.76 13.08
N ASP A 164 -5.81 12.71 13.99
CA ASP A 164 -5.09 13.96 13.74
C ASP A 164 -3.60 13.70 13.47
N HIS A 165 -2.95 12.95 14.35
CA HIS A 165 -1.54 12.59 14.18
C HIS A 165 -1.30 11.79 12.89
N MET A 166 -2.14 10.79 12.62
CA MET A 166 -2.03 10.01 11.39
C MET A 166 -2.28 10.88 10.15
N ARG A 167 -3.29 11.76 10.15
CA ARG A 167 -3.57 12.68 9.04
C ARG A 167 -2.35 13.54 8.72
N GLN A 168 -1.71 14.12 9.74
CA GLN A 168 -0.51 14.94 9.55
C GLN A 168 0.58 14.14 8.84
N LEU A 169 0.91 12.95 9.35
CA LEU A 169 1.95 12.09 8.76
C LEU A 169 1.64 11.67 7.32
N LEU A 170 0.41 11.27 7.05
CA LEU A 170 -0.04 10.87 5.71
C LEU A 170 0.04 12.05 4.73
N THR A 171 -0.39 13.24 5.15
CA THR A 171 -0.36 14.46 4.35
C THR A 171 1.08 14.87 4.05
N MET A 172 1.92 14.92 5.08
CA MET A 172 3.34 15.25 4.94
C MET A 172 4.05 14.30 3.99
N GLY A 173 3.76 12.99 4.06
CA GLY A 173 4.34 12.01 3.15
C GLY A 173 3.86 12.15 1.71
N ALA A 174 2.58 12.45 1.49
CA ALA A 174 2.04 12.67 0.14
C ALA A 174 2.58 13.96 -0.51
N LEU A 175 2.90 14.98 0.29
CA LEU A 175 3.41 16.29 -0.14
C LEU A 175 4.93 16.46 0.05
N SER A 176 5.66 15.36 0.28
CA SER A 176 7.08 15.41 0.61
C SER A 176 7.97 15.60 -0.63
N GLU A 177 9.11 16.29 -0.46
CA GLU A 177 10.12 16.40 -1.51
C GLU A 177 10.68 15.01 -1.90
N GLU A 178 10.81 14.09 -0.94
CA GLU A 178 11.31 12.74 -1.16
C GLU A 178 10.39 11.91 -2.07
N CYS A 179 9.06 12.10 -1.97
CA CYS A 179 8.12 11.50 -2.91
C CYS A 179 8.11 12.20 -4.28
N ALA A 180 8.27 13.52 -4.30
CA ALA A 180 8.29 14.30 -5.54
C ALA A 180 9.58 14.06 -6.35
N ILE A 181 10.73 13.96 -5.68
CA ILE A 181 12.06 13.84 -6.26
C ILE A 181 12.55 12.40 -6.09
N GLN A 182 12.09 11.53 -6.98
CA GLN A 182 12.58 10.16 -7.07
C GLN A 182 13.91 10.15 -7.83
N THR A 183 14.92 9.46 -7.32
CA THR A 183 16.23 9.35 -7.99
C THR A 183 16.15 8.40 -9.20
N ASP A 184 16.83 8.76 -10.29
CA ASP A 184 16.63 8.19 -11.65
C ASP A 184 16.86 6.68 -11.78
N ASN A 185 17.52 6.04 -10.83
CA ASN A 185 17.91 4.63 -10.96
C ASN A 185 16.81 3.64 -10.58
N VAL A 186 15.77 4.07 -9.85
CA VAL A 186 14.68 3.20 -9.38
C VAL A 186 13.34 3.91 -9.48
N VAL A 187 12.57 3.57 -10.51
CA VAL A 187 11.27 4.21 -10.78
C VAL A 187 10.17 3.56 -9.92
N SER A 188 9.78 4.25 -8.86
CA SER A 188 8.48 4.06 -8.20
C SER A 188 7.40 4.81 -8.99
N ASN A 189 6.18 4.26 -9.04
CA ASN A 189 5.06 4.96 -9.68
C ASN A 189 3.98 5.42 -8.70
N VAL A 190 4.06 5.03 -7.43
CA VAL A 190 3.19 5.49 -6.34
C VAL A 190 4.03 5.66 -5.09
N CYS A 191 3.99 6.84 -4.48
CA CYS A 191 4.69 7.16 -3.23
C CYS A 191 3.69 7.64 -2.18
N SER A 192 3.91 7.23 -0.93
CA SER A 192 3.07 7.65 0.19
C SER A 192 3.87 7.63 1.48
N TYR A 193 3.29 8.11 2.59
CA TYR A 193 3.91 7.91 3.89
C TYR A 193 4.16 6.41 4.17
N ARG A 194 3.20 5.55 3.80
CA ARG A 194 3.29 4.11 3.98
C ARG A 194 2.49 3.32 2.95
N PHE A 195 3.10 2.24 2.43
CA PHE A 195 2.40 1.23 1.65
C PHE A 195 2.06 0.00 2.51
N SER A 196 0.87 -0.55 2.30
CA SER A 196 0.38 -1.76 2.96
C SER A 196 0.01 -2.82 1.92
N PRO A 197 0.81 -3.88 1.70
CA PRO A 197 0.52 -4.96 0.76
C PRO A 197 -0.60 -5.90 1.22
N TYR A 198 -0.96 -5.87 2.50
CA TYR A 198 -1.88 -6.80 3.14
C TYR A 198 -2.94 -6.05 3.98
N PRO A 199 -4.21 -6.49 4.02
CA PRO A 199 -4.77 -7.67 3.34
C PRO A 199 -5.03 -7.49 1.84
N HIS A 200 -5.07 -6.24 1.41
CA HIS A 200 -4.93 -5.86 0.01
C HIS A 200 -3.92 -4.71 -0.09
N PRO A 201 -3.27 -4.52 -1.25
CA PRO A 201 -2.42 -3.37 -1.52
C PRO A 201 -3.22 -2.06 -1.38
N HIS A 202 -2.86 -1.26 -0.38
CA HIS A 202 -3.44 0.06 -0.15
C HIS A 202 -2.42 1.00 0.50
N THR A 203 -2.73 2.30 0.49
CA THR A 203 -2.05 3.30 1.31
C THR A 203 -3.00 3.70 2.44
N PRO A 204 -2.62 3.52 3.73
CA PRO A 204 -3.49 3.89 4.83
C PRO A 204 -3.97 5.34 4.74
N GLY A 205 -5.28 5.54 4.84
CA GLY A 205 -5.89 6.87 4.75
C GLY A 205 -5.95 7.49 3.36
N ASN A 206 -5.54 6.75 2.32
CA ASN A 206 -5.69 7.10 0.92
C ASN A 206 -5.08 8.47 0.58
N MET A 207 -3.81 8.71 0.93
CA MET A 207 -3.09 9.93 0.56
C MET A 207 -1.74 9.57 -0.05
N TRP A 208 -1.49 10.01 -1.28
CA TRP A 208 -0.35 9.54 -2.06
C TRP A 208 -0.01 10.50 -3.21
N LEU A 209 1.20 10.35 -3.73
CA LEU A 209 1.68 10.93 -4.98
C LEU A 209 1.84 9.81 -6.00
N ALA A 210 1.40 9.99 -7.24
CA ALA A 210 1.60 9.02 -8.31
C ALA A 210 1.95 9.67 -9.65
N HIS A 211 2.54 8.87 -10.54
CA HIS A 211 2.75 9.27 -11.93
C HIS A 211 1.48 9.01 -12.75
N CYS A 212 1.06 9.97 -13.56
CA CYS A 212 -0.12 9.81 -14.42
C CYS A 212 0.04 8.68 -15.45
N SER A 213 1.26 8.42 -15.94
CA SER A 213 1.54 7.26 -16.81
C SER A 213 1.20 5.91 -16.16
N TYR A 214 1.14 5.84 -14.84
CA TYR A 214 0.66 4.68 -14.11
C TYR A 214 -0.85 4.75 -13.86
N VAL A 215 -1.37 5.90 -13.42
CA VAL A 215 -2.82 6.11 -13.21
C VAL A 215 -3.62 5.77 -14.48
N ASN A 216 -3.09 6.08 -15.67
CA ASN A 216 -3.73 5.78 -16.96
C ASN A 216 -3.92 4.28 -17.26
N LYS A 217 -3.27 3.42 -16.48
CA LYS A 217 -3.41 1.96 -16.60
C LYS A 217 -4.48 1.42 -15.66
N LEU A 218 -4.90 2.20 -14.67
CA LEU A 218 -5.95 1.81 -13.75
C LEU A 218 -7.30 1.87 -14.46
N LEU A 219 -8.19 0.95 -14.06
CA LEU A 219 -9.61 1.10 -14.37
C LEU A 219 -10.10 2.44 -13.81
N GLU A 220 -11.06 3.04 -14.50
CA GLU A 220 -11.77 4.21 -13.96
C GLU A 220 -12.33 3.86 -12.55
N PRO A 221 -12.20 4.75 -11.54
CA PRO A 221 -12.58 4.47 -10.16
C PRO A 221 -13.97 3.84 -9.92
N PHE A 222 -15.04 4.33 -10.58
CA PHE A 222 -16.38 3.75 -10.43
C PHE A 222 -16.49 2.37 -11.09
N ILE A 223 -15.83 2.15 -12.23
CA ILE A 223 -15.74 0.81 -12.86
C ILE A 223 -14.98 -0.14 -11.93
N PHE A 224 -13.85 0.30 -11.37
CA PHE A 224 -13.06 -0.51 -10.44
C PHE A 224 -13.87 -0.95 -9.21
N ASP A 225 -14.59 -0.03 -8.56
CA ASP A 225 -15.42 -0.33 -7.40
C ASP A 225 -16.48 -1.40 -7.73
N ASN A 226 -17.19 -1.24 -8.85
CA ASN A 226 -18.18 -2.21 -9.31
C ASN A 226 -17.56 -3.57 -9.67
N ASP A 227 -16.42 -3.58 -10.35
CA ASP A 227 -15.75 -4.82 -10.74
C ASP A 227 -15.18 -5.56 -9.53
N MET A 228 -14.76 -4.85 -8.48
CA MET A 228 -14.31 -5.48 -7.24
C MET A 228 -15.43 -6.27 -6.53
N ILE A 229 -16.70 -5.90 -6.69
CA ILE A 229 -17.84 -6.70 -6.21
C ILE A 229 -17.90 -8.04 -6.96
N ALA A 230 -17.67 -8.02 -8.28
CA ALA A 230 -17.64 -9.24 -9.09
C ALA A 230 -16.41 -10.11 -8.79
N VAL A 231 -15.25 -9.48 -8.54
CA VAL A 231 -14.04 -10.16 -8.06
C VAL A 231 -14.34 -10.84 -6.74
N GLU A 232 -14.90 -10.13 -5.77
CA GLU A 232 -15.29 -10.68 -4.47
C GLU A 232 -16.20 -11.90 -4.65
N ALA A 233 -17.28 -11.78 -5.42
CA ALA A 233 -18.20 -12.90 -5.68
C ALA A 233 -17.52 -14.14 -6.31
N ARG A 234 -16.49 -13.94 -7.15
CA ARG A 234 -15.78 -15.03 -7.87
C ARG A 234 -14.59 -15.60 -7.11
N LEU A 235 -13.96 -14.79 -6.27
CA LEU A 235 -12.80 -15.20 -5.46
C LEU A 235 -13.24 -15.79 -4.13
N VAL A 236 -14.33 -15.25 -3.57
CA VAL A 236 -14.89 -15.62 -2.28
C VAL A 236 -16.06 -16.58 -2.51
N TYR A 237 -15.73 -17.83 -2.89
CA TYR A 237 -16.68 -18.95 -2.78
C TYR A 237 -17.01 -19.31 -1.32
N ALA A 238 -16.33 -18.69 -0.34
CA ALA A 238 -16.51 -18.93 1.08
C ALA A 238 -17.28 -17.78 1.72
N ARG A 239 -18.55 -18.02 2.04
CA ARG A 239 -19.37 -17.15 2.92
C ARG A 239 -18.51 -16.60 4.07
N GLY A 240 -18.42 -15.27 4.19
CA GLY A 240 -17.87 -14.59 5.37
C GLY A 240 -16.47 -13.97 5.26
N VAL A 241 -15.95 -13.69 4.07
CA VAL A 241 -14.81 -12.77 3.94
C VAL A 241 -15.31 -11.34 4.07
N HIS A 242 -14.66 -10.54 4.91
CA HIS A 242 -15.02 -9.15 5.10
C HIS A 242 -14.49 -8.32 3.91
N PRO A 243 -15.25 -7.34 3.36
CA PRO A 243 -14.83 -6.49 2.23
C PRO A 243 -13.45 -5.84 2.41
N SER A 244 -13.10 -5.48 3.65
CA SER A 244 -11.76 -4.93 3.98
C SER A 244 -10.60 -5.88 3.67
N CYS A 245 -10.83 -7.19 3.59
CA CYS A 245 -9.78 -8.15 3.28
C CYS A 245 -9.42 -8.18 1.79
N VAL A 246 -10.40 -7.90 0.92
CA VAL A 246 -10.22 -7.92 -0.54
C VAL A 246 -10.10 -6.53 -1.14
N GLY A 247 -10.51 -5.48 -0.41
CA GLY A 247 -10.47 -4.11 -0.91
C GLY A 247 -11.66 -3.80 -1.81
N SER A 248 -12.86 -4.26 -1.43
CA SER A 248 -14.13 -3.98 -2.11
C SER A 248 -15.00 -3.01 -1.29
N GLU A 249 -16.12 -2.58 -1.87
CA GLU A 249 -17.08 -1.66 -1.27
C GLU A 249 -16.39 -0.37 -0.79
N ARG A 250 -16.62 0.05 0.46
CA ARG A 250 -16.00 1.25 1.06
C ARG A 250 -14.46 1.23 1.07
N PHE A 251 -13.83 0.09 0.81
CA PHE A 251 -12.37 -0.06 0.76
C PHE A 251 -11.82 -0.05 -0.67
N ALA A 252 -12.67 -0.04 -1.70
CA ALA A 252 -12.24 -0.03 -3.09
C ALA A 252 -11.42 1.22 -3.42
N ALA A 253 -11.82 2.38 -2.92
CA ALA A 253 -11.09 3.61 -3.15
C ALA A 253 -9.67 3.61 -2.54
N GLU A 254 -9.46 2.96 -1.39
CA GLU A 254 -8.12 2.77 -0.79
C GLU A 254 -7.27 1.77 -1.57
N HIS A 255 -7.93 0.78 -2.18
CA HIS A 255 -7.28 -0.28 -2.96
C HIS A 255 -6.90 0.18 -4.38
N TRP A 256 -7.71 1.04 -4.98
CA TRP A 256 -7.69 1.42 -6.40
C TRP A 256 -6.30 1.77 -6.92
N ILE A 257 -5.57 2.66 -6.25
CA ILE A 257 -4.26 3.14 -6.69
C ILE A 257 -3.20 2.03 -6.78
N HIS A 258 -3.36 0.91 -6.07
CA HIS A 258 -2.41 -0.22 -6.10
C HIS A 258 -2.96 -1.46 -6.81
N SER A 259 -4.06 -1.32 -7.54
CA SER A 259 -4.77 -2.45 -8.15
C SER A 259 -4.16 -2.97 -9.46
N HIS A 260 -3.33 -2.19 -10.17
CA HIS A 260 -2.76 -2.65 -11.44
C HIS A 260 -1.47 -3.47 -11.21
N PRO A 261 -1.24 -4.58 -11.96
CA PRO A 261 -0.09 -5.47 -11.77
C PRO A 261 1.29 -4.85 -12.09
N THR A 262 1.34 -3.64 -12.63
CA THR A 262 2.60 -2.89 -12.87
C THR A 262 2.92 -1.89 -11.77
N VAL A 263 2.19 -1.88 -10.66
CA VAL A 263 2.47 -0.99 -9.53
C VAL A 263 3.87 -1.25 -8.97
N LYS A 264 4.59 -0.17 -8.70
CA LYS A 264 5.92 -0.14 -8.08
C LYS A 264 5.81 0.85 -6.92
N PRO A 265 5.29 0.40 -5.77
CA PRO A 265 5.04 1.30 -4.66
C PRO A 265 6.37 1.67 -3.98
N SER A 266 6.41 2.86 -3.41
CA SER A 266 7.42 3.32 -2.48
C SER A 266 6.74 3.97 -1.28
N ASP A 267 7.46 4.04 -0.17
CA ASP A 267 7.00 4.78 0.99
C ASP A 267 8.16 5.44 1.73
N LEU A 268 7.85 6.24 2.75
CA LEU A 268 8.80 7.02 3.54
C LEU A 268 9.02 6.45 4.95
N TYR A 269 8.10 5.62 5.42
CA TYR A 269 8.12 5.12 6.78
C TYR A 269 9.07 3.94 6.96
N SER A 270 10.03 4.07 7.89
CA SER A 270 11.11 3.08 8.09
C SER A 270 10.85 2.09 9.23
N ASN A 271 9.90 2.37 10.12
CA ASN A 271 9.69 1.58 11.32
C ASN A 271 8.75 0.37 11.08
N ALA A 272 9.15 -0.82 11.50
CA ALA A 272 8.35 -2.04 11.27
C ALA A 272 7.08 -2.13 12.12
N TYR A 273 6.92 -1.28 13.14
CA TYR A 273 5.84 -1.38 14.12
C TYR A 273 4.51 -0.83 13.64
N PHE A 274 4.53 0.16 12.76
CA PHE A 274 3.37 0.52 11.98
C PHE A 274 3.23 -0.54 10.88
N ALA A 275 2.69 -1.70 11.26
CA ALA A 275 2.27 -2.76 10.34
C ALA A 275 0.74 -2.78 10.21
N TRP A 276 -0.03 -2.17 11.14
CA TRP A 276 -1.49 -2.15 11.02
C TRP A 276 -2.15 -1.08 11.91
N GLY A 277 -3.19 -0.42 11.41
CA GLY A 277 -3.96 0.58 12.18
C GLY A 277 -3.10 1.74 12.67
N TYR A 278 -3.39 2.28 13.86
CA TYR A 278 -2.69 3.40 14.51
C TYR A 278 -1.48 2.97 15.37
N GLN A 279 -1.11 1.68 15.37
CA GLN A 279 -0.07 1.19 16.28
C GLN A 279 1.32 1.58 15.79
N GLY A 280 2.12 2.19 16.65
CA GLY A 280 3.50 2.55 16.32
C GLY A 280 3.62 3.81 15.46
N LEU A 281 2.61 4.67 15.40
CA LEU A 281 2.79 6.02 14.87
C LEU A 281 3.94 6.68 15.65
N ALA A 282 5.03 7.00 14.96
CA ALA A 282 6.18 7.61 15.61
C ALA A 282 5.81 9.04 16.01
N GLU A 283 6.36 9.54 17.13
CA GLU A 283 6.52 10.99 17.31
C GLU A 283 7.50 11.43 16.23
N TYR A 284 7.00 12.16 15.23
CA TYR A 284 7.76 12.48 14.04
C TYR A 284 8.43 13.84 14.16
N GLN A 285 9.67 13.94 13.67
CA GLN A 285 10.37 15.19 13.46
C GLN A 285 10.51 15.44 11.93
N PRO A 286 10.21 16.67 11.44
CA PRO A 286 10.44 17.02 10.05
C PRO A 286 11.86 16.68 9.58
N GLY A 287 11.99 15.87 8.52
CA GLY A 287 13.27 15.46 7.93
C GLY A 287 13.64 13.98 8.12
N ASP A 288 12.83 13.22 8.86
CA ASP A 288 13.08 11.78 9.10
C ASP A 288 12.55 10.86 7.99
N PHE A 289 12.11 11.40 6.86
CA PHE A 289 11.62 10.60 5.74
C PHE A 289 12.78 9.91 5.02
N GLU A 290 12.73 8.59 5.01
CA GLU A 290 13.67 7.77 4.25
C GLU A 290 12.91 7.11 3.11
N TRP A 291 12.99 7.64 1.89
CA TRP A 291 12.33 7.03 0.74
C TRP A 291 12.94 5.65 0.40
N LYS A 292 12.08 4.63 0.20
CA LYS A 292 12.46 3.32 -0.37
C LYS A 292 11.30 2.69 -1.13
N LEU A 293 11.63 1.76 -2.03
CA LEU A 293 10.65 0.84 -2.58
C LEU A 293 9.97 0.01 -1.49
N ALA A 294 8.68 -0.23 -1.71
CA ALA A 294 7.82 -1.00 -0.84
C ALA A 294 7.36 -2.30 -1.56
N PRO A 295 6.87 -3.31 -0.81
CA PRO A 295 6.81 -3.37 0.64
C PRO A 295 8.18 -3.59 1.29
N ARG A 296 8.44 -2.85 2.38
CA ARG A 296 9.70 -2.96 3.15
C ARG A 296 9.79 -4.22 4.00
N TYR A 297 8.64 -4.73 4.41
CA TYR A 297 8.51 -5.80 5.39
C TYR A 297 8.03 -7.08 4.71
N HIS A 298 8.41 -8.22 5.28
CA HIS A 298 8.02 -9.52 4.74
C HIS A 298 6.59 -9.86 5.16
N MET A 299 5.92 -10.74 4.39
CA MET A 299 4.55 -11.18 4.69
C MET A 299 4.36 -11.64 6.14
N TYR A 300 5.35 -12.29 6.74
CA TYR A 300 5.28 -12.79 8.13
C TYR A 300 5.27 -11.69 9.20
N ASP A 301 5.55 -10.44 8.83
CA ASP A 301 5.48 -9.28 9.72
C ASP A 301 4.04 -8.72 9.82
N TRP A 302 3.12 -9.20 8.97
CA TRP A 302 1.74 -8.72 8.89
C TRP A 302 0.76 -9.61 9.69
N PRO A 303 -0.29 -9.04 10.30
CA PRO A 303 -1.28 -9.81 11.06
C PRO A 303 -2.09 -10.73 10.13
N THR A 304 -2.34 -11.98 10.54
CA THR A 304 -2.95 -13.03 9.70
C THR A 304 -4.50 -13.05 9.71
N GLY A 305 -5.14 -11.88 9.86
CA GLY A 305 -6.59 -11.78 10.04
C GLY A 305 -7.42 -12.12 8.78
N CYS A 306 -6.87 -11.93 7.59
CA CYS A 306 -7.55 -12.14 6.32
C CYS A 306 -7.03 -13.39 5.61
N LYS A 307 -7.62 -14.55 5.89
CA LYS A 307 -7.14 -15.87 5.42
C LYS A 307 -7.09 -16.05 3.89
N TYR A 308 -7.74 -15.17 3.13
CA TYR A 308 -7.88 -15.30 1.67
C TYR A 308 -7.04 -14.30 0.88
N SER A 309 -6.29 -13.46 1.56
CA SER A 309 -5.34 -12.56 0.94
C SER A 309 -4.03 -13.32 0.72
N ASP A 310 -3.93 -14.14 -0.33
CA ASP A 310 -2.71 -14.84 -0.70
C ASP A 310 -2.26 -14.52 -2.14
N LEU A 311 -1.11 -15.06 -2.56
CA LEU A 311 -0.59 -14.85 -3.91
C LEU A 311 -1.56 -15.32 -4.99
N ALA A 312 -2.18 -16.50 -4.83
CA ALA A 312 -3.09 -17.04 -5.84
C ALA A 312 -4.33 -16.14 -6.00
N HIS A 313 -4.83 -15.60 -4.89
CA HIS A 313 -5.93 -14.64 -4.87
C HIS A 313 -5.56 -13.37 -5.63
N ARG A 314 -4.39 -12.78 -5.34
CA ARG A 314 -3.93 -11.55 -6.00
C ARG A 314 -3.69 -11.74 -7.50
N LEU A 315 -3.16 -12.89 -7.91
CA LEU A 315 -3.00 -13.22 -9.33
C LEU A 315 -4.35 -13.42 -10.04
N LYS A 316 -5.34 -14.00 -9.37
CA LYS A 316 -6.68 -14.17 -9.93
C LYS A 316 -7.41 -12.83 -10.05
N GLU A 317 -7.27 -11.94 -9.07
CA GLU A 317 -7.76 -10.56 -9.12
C GLU A 317 -7.20 -9.82 -10.35
N TYR A 318 -5.88 -9.78 -10.55
CA TYR A 318 -5.28 -9.10 -11.71
C TYR A 318 -5.75 -9.67 -13.05
N ARG A 319 -6.00 -10.99 -13.13
CA ARG A 319 -6.57 -11.61 -14.33
C ARG A 319 -8.03 -11.22 -14.54
N LEU A 320 -8.81 -11.08 -13.47
CA LEU A 320 -10.22 -10.70 -13.56
C LEU A 320 -10.38 -9.23 -13.94
N LEU A 321 -9.61 -8.34 -13.34
CA LEU A 321 -9.70 -6.89 -13.56
C LEU A 321 -8.99 -6.44 -14.85
N TYR A 322 -7.80 -6.95 -15.09
CA TYR A 322 -6.90 -6.43 -16.14
C TYR A 322 -6.57 -7.45 -17.22
N ASN A 323 -7.00 -8.71 -17.07
CA ASN A 323 -6.57 -9.82 -17.93
C ASN A 323 -5.03 -9.93 -18.04
N MET A 324 -4.33 -9.66 -16.93
CA MET A 324 -2.88 -9.59 -16.88
C MET A 324 -2.30 -10.47 -15.77
N THR A 325 -1.03 -10.85 -15.94
CA THR A 325 -0.21 -11.45 -14.90
C THR A 325 0.98 -10.52 -14.63
N PRO A 326 1.35 -10.27 -13.36
CA PRO A 326 2.50 -9.41 -13.05
C PRO A 326 3.80 -9.90 -13.69
N ARG A 327 4.64 -8.96 -14.09
CA ARG A 327 5.99 -9.24 -14.62
C ARG A 327 6.89 -9.80 -13.52
N GLY A 328 8.02 -10.39 -13.90
CA GLY A 328 8.97 -10.99 -12.95
C GLY A 328 9.59 -10.02 -11.93
N ASP A 329 9.55 -8.71 -12.21
CA ASP A 329 10.01 -7.64 -11.31
C ASP A 329 8.93 -7.11 -10.36
N TRP A 330 7.72 -7.69 -10.37
CA TRP A 330 6.64 -7.29 -9.46
C TRP A 330 6.99 -7.60 -8.00
N TRP A 331 6.73 -6.64 -7.13
CA TRP A 331 7.07 -6.70 -5.70
C TRP A 331 6.42 -7.90 -4.98
N GLY A 332 5.24 -8.33 -5.44
CA GLY A 332 4.47 -9.39 -4.79
C GLY A 332 5.16 -10.76 -4.82
N TRP A 333 6.02 -11.03 -5.81
CA TRP A 333 6.79 -12.27 -5.85
C TRP A 333 7.69 -12.40 -4.62
N ASN A 334 8.41 -11.33 -4.28
CA ASN A 334 9.30 -11.29 -3.13
C ASN A 334 8.54 -11.25 -1.79
N PHE A 335 7.35 -10.64 -1.80
CA PHE A 335 6.52 -10.53 -0.61
C PHE A 335 5.94 -11.88 -0.18
N TRP A 336 5.38 -12.65 -1.13
CA TRP A 336 4.64 -13.88 -0.85
C TRP A 336 5.50 -15.15 -0.79
N LEU A 337 6.50 -15.30 -1.67
CA LEU A 337 7.29 -16.55 -1.77
C LEU A 337 8.40 -16.66 -0.71
N GLY A 338 8.58 -15.63 0.12
CA GLY A 338 9.63 -15.63 1.13
C GLY A 338 11.05 -15.79 0.56
N PRO A 339 12.07 -16.01 1.41
CA PRO A 339 13.45 -16.26 1.00
C PRO A 339 13.81 -17.71 0.67
N SER A 340 13.11 -18.69 1.25
CA SER A 340 13.42 -20.11 1.06
C SER A 340 12.97 -20.67 -0.30
N ASP A 341 11.94 -20.07 -0.90
CA ASP A 341 11.48 -20.45 -2.25
C ASP A 341 12.11 -19.56 -3.35
N ARG A 342 13.16 -18.80 -2.99
CA ARG A 342 14.01 -18.08 -3.95
C ARG A 342 15.07 -19.02 -4.51
N PRO A 343 15.54 -18.82 -5.75
CA PRO A 343 16.89 -19.21 -6.13
C PRO A 343 17.88 -18.69 -5.09
N HIS A 344 18.61 -19.60 -4.47
CA HIS A 344 19.38 -19.49 -3.24
C HIS A 344 20.18 -18.17 -3.07
N TRP A 345 19.67 -17.22 -2.26
CA TRP A 345 20.44 -16.09 -1.71
C TRP A 345 19.97 -15.70 -0.28
N SER A 346 20.71 -16.17 0.72
CA SER A 346 20.85 -15.69 2.13
C SER A 346 19.83 -16.06 3.23
N ASP A 347 20.37 -16.46 4.40
CA ASP A 347 19.75 -17.11 5.58
C ASP A 347 19.37 -16.19 6.78
N GLN A 348 19.28 -14.88 6.61
CA GLN A 348 19.08 -13.94 7.75
C GLN A 348 17.68 -13.80 8.44
N PRO A 349 16.51 -14.25 7.92
CA PRO A 349 15.21 -13.80 8.44
C PRO A 349 14.78 -14.30 9.83
N ARG A 350 15.17 -15.52 10.25
CA ARG A 350 14.57 -16.17 11.44
C ARG A 350 14.92 -15.51 12.79
N LYS A 351 16.12 -14.93 12.92
CA LYS A 351 16.54 -14.25 14.17
C LYS A 351 15.81 -12.92 14.37
N ARG A 352 15.54 -12.18 13.28
CA ARG A 352 14.83 -10.89 13.32
C ARG A 352 13.40 -11.04 13.84
N ARG A 353 12.67 -12.10 13.45
CA ARG A 353 11.29 -12.34 13.92
C ARG A 353 11.18 -12.51 15.43
N ARG A 354 12.08 -13.29 16.05
CA ARG A 354 12.07 -13.48 17.52
C ARG A 354 12.40 -12.19 18.26
N GLN A 355 13.34 -11.41 17.74
CA GLN A 355 13.69 -10.11 18.32
C GLN A 355 12.54 -9.11 18.17
N HIS A 356 11.90 -9.06 17.01
CA HIS A 356 10.75 -8.21 16.74
C HIS A 356 9.55 -8.53 17.63
N GLN A 357 9.18 -9.82 17.77
CA GLN A 357 8.10 -10.25 18.67
C GLN A 357 8.41 -9.93 20.15
N LYS A 358 9.67 -10.08 20.57
CA LYS A 358 10.10 -9.72 21.93
C LYS A 358 9.97 -8.21 22.17
N GLN A 359 10.37 -7.40 21.20
CA GLN A 359 10.29 -5.94 21.30
C GLN A 359 8.84 -5.43 21.27
N MET A 360 7.96 -6.05 20.47
CA MET A 360 6.51 -5.78 20.49
C MET A 360 5.88 -6.05 21.87
N ARG A 361 6.28 -7.16 22.50
CA ARG A 361 5.79 -7.51 23.84
C ARG A 361 6.27 -6.49 24.87
N GLN A 362 7.54 -6.11 24.83
CA GLN A 362 8.12 -5.12 25.75
C GLN A 362 7.47 -3.74 25.61
N GLN A 363 7.20 -3.28 24.39
CA GLN A 363 6.53 -1.99 24.16
C GLN A 363 5.08 -1.99 24.64
N ARG A 364 4.34 -3.09 24.43
CA ARG A 364 2.98 -3.23 24.98
C ARG A 364 2.98 -3.24 26.51
N GLU A 365 3.94 -3.96 27.11
CA GLU A 365 4.12 -3.98 28.56
C GLU A 365 4.45 -2.57 29.11
N ALA A 366 5.32 -1.81 28.41
CA ALA A 366 5.64 -0.43 28.77
C ALA A 366 4.45 0.52 28.63
N ALA A 367 3.71 0.47 27.51
CA ALA A 367 2.55 1.31 27.27
C ALA A 367 1.43 1.06 28.31
N ASN A 368 1.17 -0.22 28.64
CA ASN A 368 0.23 -0.57 29.69
C ASN A 368 0.69 -0.05 31.06
N SER A 369 1.99 -0.14 31.37
CA SER A 369 2.55 0.39 32.61
C SER A 369 2.38 1.91 32.71
N THR A 370 2.59 2.66 31.64
CA THR A 370 2.39 4.12 31.62
C THR A 370 0.92 4.47 31.82
N GLN A 371 0.01 3.75 31.17
CA GLN A 371 -1.43 3.98 31.30
C GLN A 371 -1.94 3.71 32.73
N ASP A 372 -1.42 2.67 33.38
CA ASP A 372 -1.74 2.36 34.77
C ASP A 372 -1.20 3.42 35.74
N SER A 373 -0.01 3.97 35.49
CA SER A 373 0.54 5.09 36.28
C SER A 373 -0.31 6.35 36.17
N ASN A 374 -0.70 6.75 34.95
CA ASN A 374 -1.54 7.93 34.73
C ASN A 374 -2.90 7.80 35.42
N ARG A 375 -3.53 6.61 35.37
CA ARG A 375 -4.80 6.35 36.08
C ARG A 375 -4.66 6.44 37.60
N LYS A 376 -3.51 6.08 38.16
CA LYS A 376 -3.25 6.24 39.59
C LYS A 376 -3.08 7.70 39.96
N GLU A 377 -2.36 8.48 39.16
CA GLU A 377 -2.22 9.93 39.37
C GLU A 377 -3.56 10.66 39.28
N GLU A 378 -4.39 10.35 38.27
CA GLU A 378 -5.73 10.94 38.15
C GLU A 378 -6.62 10.62 39.36
N ARG A 379 -6.59 9.38 39.88
CA ARG A 379 -7.32 9.01 41.10
C ARG A 379 -6.82 9.79 42.32
N GLN A 380 -5.51 9.94 42.45
CA GLN A 380 -4.93 10.68 43.57
C GLN A 380 -5.27 12.19 43.52
N GLN A 381 -5.29 12.78 42.32
CA GLN A 381 -5.73 14.17 42.12
C GLN A 381 -7.23 14.34 42.44
N GLN A 382 -8.07 13.38 42.06
CA GLN A 382 -9.50 13.39 42.38
C GLN A 382 -9.75 13.28 43.89
N GLU A 383 -8.99 12.43 44.60
CA GLU A 383 -9.08 12.29 46.06
C GLU A 383 -8.62 13.57 46.80
N GLN A 384 -7.55 14.20 46.33
CA GLN A 384 -7.07 15.48 46.87
C GLN A 384 -8.09 16.61 46.65
N ALA A 385 -8.68 16.69 45.46
CA ALA A 385 -9.72 17.68 45.17
C ALA A 385 -10.98 17.48 46.03
N ALA A 386 -11.39 16.22 46.27
CA ALA A 386 -12.51 15.91 47.13
C ALA A 386 -12.27 16.30 48.60
N THR A 387 -11.04 16.16 49.08
CA THR A 387 -10.66 16.51 50.46
C THR A 387 -10.56 18.03 50.64
N ALA A 388 -10.14 18.78 49.62
CA ALA A 388 -10.07 20.24 49.66
C ALA A 388 -11.43 20.96 49.64
N THR A 389 -12.53 20.22 49.36
CA THR A 389 -13.89 20.77 49.28
C THR A 389 -14.69 20.55 50.58
N GLN A 390 -14.11 19.85 51.56
CA GLN A 390 -14.63 19.68 52.92
C GLN A 390 -13.94 20.64 53.88
#